data_AF-A0A351WDK8-F1
#
_entry.id   AF-A0A351WDK8-F1
#
_cell.length_a   1.000
_cell.length_b   1.000
_cell.length_c   1.000
_cell.angle_alpha   90.00
_cell.angle_beta   90.00
_cell.angle_gamma   90.00
#
_symmetry.space_group_name_H-M   'P 1'
#
loop_
_entity.id
_entity.type
_entity.pdbx_description
1 polymer ?
#
loop_
_entity_poly.entity_id
_entity_poly.type
_entity_poly.pdbx_seq_one_letter_code
_entity_poly.pdbx_strand_id
1 'polypeptide(L)'
;MNKISMALCVTFLALGLLACGKPLTLADNGKTLNLSVDDPVQVELEGNPTTGYLWELAPYDATVIKAIGEPDFKADSQATGAGGLFTYNFQTVADGQTVLKFVYRRPFEKDVPPIKTYELKIVVGTMGQILEH
;
A
#
# COMPACT_ATOMS: atom_id res chain seq x y z
N MET A 1 15.01 52.43 -21.45
CA MET A 1 13.85 52.49 -20.53
C MET A 1 12.78 51.51 -21.03
N ASN A 2 12.44 50.56 -20.15
CA ASN A 2 11.48 49.46 -20.24
C ASN A 2 10.33 49.58 -21.24
N LYS A 3 10.08 48.48 -21.98
CA LYS A 3 8.75 47.85 -22.09
C LYS A 3 8.92 46.32 -22.14
N ILE A 4 8.89 45.69 -20.97
CA ILE A 4 8.79 44.23 -20.82
C ILE A 4 7.33 43.88 -21.09
N SER A 5 7.03 43.22 -22.22
CA SER A 5 5.70 42.66 -22.49
C SER A 5 5.52 41.40 -21.64
N MET A 6 4.56 41.50 -20.72
CA MET A 6 4.12 40.49 -19.78
C MET A 6 3.37 39.38 -20.52
N ALA A 7 4.08 38.31 -20.89
CA ALA A 7 3.47 37.07 -21.33
C ALA A 7 3.05 36.26 -20.09
N LEU A 8 1.76 36.27 -19.81
CA LEU A 8 1.10 35.44 -18.82
C LEU A 8 1.12 33.99 -19.32
N CYS A 9 2.17 33.24 -19.01
CA CYS A 9 2.20 31.79 -19.17
C CYS A 9 1.89 31.19 -17.81
N VAL A 10 0.60 30.89 -17.56
CA VAL A 10 0.17 30.06 -16.43
C VAL A 10 0.62 28.64 -16.78
N THR A 11 1.90 28.35 -16.57
CA THR A 11 2.37 26.99 -16.46
C THR A 11 1.92 26.51 -15.09
N PHE A 12 0.73 25.91 -15.05
CA PHE A 12 0.41 24.90 -14.05
C PHE A 12 1.41 23.76 -14.27
N LEU A 13 2.64 23.95 -13.78
CA LEU A 13 3.58 22.88 -13.59
C LEU A 13 3.03 22.12 -12.38
N ALA A 14 2.07 21.24 -12.65
CA ALA A 14 1.74 20.14 -11.75
C ALA A 14 3.00 19.28 -11.69
N LEU A 15 3.94 19.71 -10.85
CA LEU A 15 5.02 18.89 -10.37
C LEU A 15 4.31 17.86 -9.49
N GLY A 16 3.85 16.78 -10.12
CA GLY A 16 3.37 15.61 -9.43
C GLY A 16 4.49 15.18 -8.50
N LEU A 17 4.31 15.50 -7.22
CA LEU A 17 5.05 14.87 -6.14
C LEU A 17 4.69 13.39 -6.24
N LEU A 18 5.50 12.64 -6.97
CA LEU A 18 5.67 11.23 -6.71
C LEU A 18 6.27 11.15 -5.30
N ALA A 19 5.41 11.25 -4.29
CA ALA A 19 5.68 10.71 -2.99
C ALA A 19 5.78 9.19 -3.17
N CYS A 20 6.91 8.74 -3.72
CA CYS A 20 7.25 7.33 -3.79
C CYS A 20 7.67 6.93 -2.37
N GLY A 21 6.69 6.80 -1.48
CA GLY A 21 6.88 6.15 -0.20
C GLY A 21 7.43 4.75 -0.45
N LYS A 22 8.41 4.32 0.36
CA LYS A 22 8.91 2.94 0.29
C LYS A 22 7.76 1.96 0.57
N PRO A 23 7.70 0.81 -0.10
CA PRO A 23 6.70 -0.21 0.21
C PRO A 23 6.84 -0.64 1.67
N LEU A 24 5.70 -0.90 2.30
CA LEU A 24 5.65 -1.45 3.64
C LEU A 24 5.85 -2.95 3.58
N THR A 25 6.70 -3.44 4.46
CA THR A 25 7.15 -4.83 4.47
C THR A 25 6.71 -5.51 5.75
N LEU A 26 7.06 -6.80 5.92
CA LEU A 26 6.83 -7.52 7.18
C LEU A 26 7.45 -6.80 8.41
N ALA A 27 8.49 -5.98 8.22
CA ALA A 27 9.09 -5.18 9.30
C ALA A 27 8.16 -4.07 9.83
N ASP A 28 7.12 -3.73 9.06
CA ASP A 28 6.13 -2.71 9.40
C ASP A 28 4.88 -3.29 10.09
N ASN A 29 4.89 -4.58 10.42
CA ASN A 29 3.76 -5.25 11.04
C ASN A 29 3.35 -4.59 12.37
N GLY A 30 2.05 -4.36 12.52
CA GLY A 30 1.45 -3.71 13.69
C GLY A 30 1.61 -2.19 13.72
N LYS A 31 2.22 -1.58 12.70
CA LYS A 31 2.35 -0.12 12.64
C LYS A 31 1.02 0.57 12.38
N THR A 32 0.95 1.83 12.82
CA THR A 32 -0.11 2.76 12.46
C THR A 32 0.43 3.76 11.46
N LEU A 33 -0.28 3.95 10.35
CA LEU A 33 0.00 4.97 9.35
C LEU A 33 -1.01 6.10 9.50
N ASN A 34 -0.49 7.32 9.61
CA ASN A 34 -1.31 8.53 9.52
C ASN A 34 -1.13 9.09 8.12
N LEU A 35 -2.23 9.17 7.38
CA LEU A 35 -2.25 9.49 5.95
C LEU A 35 -3.27 10.61 5.68
N SER A 36 -3.09 11.27 4.55
CA SER A 36 -4.07 12.18 3.95
C SER A 36 -4.96 11.42 2.97
N VAL A 37 -6.09 12.02 2.58
CA VAL A 37 -6.84 11.52 1.42
C VAL A 37 -5.96 11.59 0.17
N ASP A 38 -6.11 10.62 -0.72
CA ASP A 38 -5.31 10.45 -1.94
C ASP A 38 -3.84 10.05 -1.72
N ASP A 39 -3.43 9.69 -0.50
CA ASP A 39 -2.14 9.04 -0.26
C ASP A 39 -2.13 7.57 -0.73
N PRO A 40 -1.12 7.16 -1.53
CA PRO A 40 -0.93 5.77 -1.93
C PRO A 40 -0.32 4.96 -0.80
N VAL A 41 -0.71 3.69 -0.70
CA VAL A 41 -0.11 2.72 0.23
C VAL A 41 0.24 1.46 -0.55
N GLN A 42 1.51 1.07 -0.50
CA GLN A 42 1.98 -0.18 -1.10
C GLN A 42 2.47 -1.11 0.02
N VAL A 43 2.02 -2.36 -0.02
CA VAL A 43 2.43 -3.42 0.91
C VAL A 43 3.08 -4.54 0.11
N GLU A 44 4.31 -4.91 0.48
CA GLU A 44 5.07 -6.01 -0.10
C GLU A 44 5.35 -7.09 0.94
N LEU A 45 4.79 -8.28 0.71
CA LEU A 45 4.91 -9.40 1.65
C LEU A 45 5.60 -10.59 0.98
N GLU A 46 6.69 -11.04 1.60
CA GLU A 46 7.38 -12.26 1.18
C GLU A 46 6.46 -13.48 1.29
N GLY A 47 6.50 -14.34 0.29
CA GLY A 47 5.75 -15.58 0.25
C GLY A 47 6.27 -16.55 -0.81
N ASN A 48 5.71 -17.75 -0.83
CA ASN A 48 6.06 -18.78 -1.79
C ASN A 48 4.81 -19.55 -2.24
N PRO A 49 4.17 -19.14 -3.36
CA PRO A 49 2.94 -19.77 -3.83
C PRO A 49 3.14 -21.25 -4.20
N THR A 50 4.36 -21.69 -4.53
CA THR A 50 4.64 -23.09 -4.88
C THR A 50 4.46 -24.06 -3.70
N THR A 51 4.48 -23.53 -2.47
CA THR A 51 4.19 -24.29 -1.24
C THR A 51 2.70 -24.38 -0.91
N GLY A 52 1.84 -23.77 -1.74
CA GLY A 52 0.39 -23.67 -1.55
C GLY A 52 -0.04 -22.58 -0.58
N TYR A 53 0.89 -21.86 0.06
CA TYR A 53 0.58 -20.74 0.94
C TYR A 53 0.37 -19.46 0.14
N LEU A 54 -0.68 -18.73 0.48
CA LEU A 54 -1.04 -17.44 -0.09
C LEU A 54 -1.36 -16.45 1.02
N TRP A 55 -1.14 -15.17 0.73
CA TRP A 55 -1.62 -14.08 1.55
C TRP A 55 -3.07 -13.78 1.19
N GLU A 56 -3.93 -13.75 2.19
CA GLU A 56 -5.34 -13.41 2.05
C GLU A 56 -5.62 -12.12 2.84
N LEU A 57 -6.20 -11.13 2.16
CA LEU A 57 -6.62 -9.88 2.78
C LEU A 57 -8.00 -10.06 3.42
N ALA A 58 -8.07 -9.86 4.73
CA ALA A 58 -9.31 -9.85 5.48
C ALA A 58 -10.18 -8.64 5.10
N PRO A 59 -11.51 -8.71 5.31
CA PRO A 59 -12.39 -7.57 5.11
C PRO A 59 -11.92 -6.33 5.88
N TYR A 60 -11.99 -5.19 5.22
CA TYR A 60 -11.61 -3.89 5.74
C TYR A 60 -12.61 -2.83 5.25
N ASP A 61 -12.59 -1.65 5.85
CA ASP A 61 -13.45 -0.55 5.43
C ASP A 61 -12.95 0.07 4.10
N ALA A 62 -13.59 -0.32 3.00
CA ALA A 62 -13.32 0.17 1.66
C ALA A 62 -13.80 1.62 1.41
N THR A 63 -14.49 2.23 2.37
CA THR A 63 -14.88 3.65 2.30
C THR A 63 -13.74 4.58 2.72
N VAL A 64 -12.74 4.07 3.44
CA VAL A 64 -11.56 4.82 3.92
C VAL A 64 -10.36 4.64 2.97
N ILE A 65 -10.11 3.41 2.54
CA ILE A 65 -9.00 3.04 1.65
C ILE A 65 -9.48 1.99 0.65
N LYS A 66 -8.99 1.98 -0.59
CA LYS A 66 -9.39 1.01 -1.62
C LYS A 66 -8.18 0.31 -2.20
N ALA A 67 -8.29 -0.99 -2.46
CA ALA A 67 -7.32 -1.71 -3.28
C ALA A 67 -7.35 -1.20 -4.73
N ILE A 68 -6.16 -1.07 -5.32
CA ILE A 68 -5.96 -0.66 -6.70
C ILE A 68 -5.46 -1.86 -7.49
N GLY A 69 -6.35 -2.41 -8.33
CA GLY A 69 -6.07 -3.59 -9.14
C GLY A 69 -6.01 -4.88 -8.34
N GLU A 70 -5.52 -5.92 -9.00
CA GLU A 70 -5.24 -7.22 -8.39
C GLU A 70 -3.83 -7.25 -7.79
N PRO A 71 -3.57 -8.07 -6.75
CA PRO A 71 -2.23 -8.24 -6.22
C PRO A 71 -1.29 -8.86 -7.26
N ASP A 72 -0.06 -8.35 -7.31
CA ASP A 72 0.99 -8.88 -8.18
C ASP A 72 1.90 -9.86 -7.41
N PHE A 73 2.53 -10.79 -8.11
CA PHE A 73 3.55 -11.67 -7.56
C PHE A 73 4.80 -11.69 -8.43
N LYS A 74 5.94 -11.38 -7.80
CA LYS A 74 7.25 -11.42 -8.45
C LYS A 74 8.15 -12.42 -7.75
N ALA A 75 8.54 -13.47 -8.46
CA ALA A 75 9.53 -14.44 -7.97
C ALA A 75 10.93 -13.81 -7.83
N ASP A 76 11.65 -14.20 -6.79
CA ASP A 76 13.03 -13.70 -6.54
C ASP A 76 14.04 -14.24 -7.56
N SER A 77 13.72 -15.37 -8.20
CA SER A 77 14.55 -15.98 -9.23
C SER A 77 13.72 -16.82 -10.21
N GLN A 78 14.36 -17.27 -11.30
CA GLN A 78 13.77 -18.18 -12.28
C GLN A 78 13.82 -19.65 -11.84
N ALA A 79 14.31 -19.95 -10.64
CA ALA A 79 14.38 -21.31 -10.14
C ALA A 79 12.97 -21.86 -9.87
N THR A 80 12.74 -23.13 -10.23
CA THR A 80 11.49 -23.82 -9.88
C THR A 80 11.34 -23.89 -8.37
N GLY A 81 10.19 -23.47 -7.86
CA GLY A 81 9.93 -23.44 -6.41
C GLY A 81 10.39 -22.16 -5.71
N ALA A 82 10.95 -21.18 -6.44
CA ALA A 82 11.35 -19.91 -5.86
C ALA A 82 10.16 -19.19 -5.20
N GLY A 83 10.42 -18.65 -4.00
CA GLY A 83 9.54 -17.66 -3.39
C GLY A 83 9.63 -16.33 -4.12
N GLY A 84 8.99 -15.33 -3.53
CA GLY A 84 8.97 -13.98 -4.06
C GLY A 84 8.16 -13.03 -3.20
N LEU A 85 7.81 -11.89 -3.79
CA LEU A 85 7.05 -10.82 -3.15
C LEU A 85 5.64 -10.77 -3.74
N PHE A 86 4.66 -10.72 -2.85
CA PHE A 86 3.29 -10.31 -3.18
C PHE A 86 3.16 -8.81 -2.95
N THR A 87 2.72 -8.07 -3.98
CA THR A 87 2.56 -6.61 -3.92
C THR A 87 1.08 -6.24 -3.95
N TYR A 88 0.64 -5.49 -2.95
CA TYR A 88 -0.71 -4.96 -2.82
C TYR A 88 -0.66 -3.45 -2.87
N ASN A 89 -1.45 -2.86 -3.78
CA ASN A 89 -1.53 -1.41 -3.94
C ASN A 89 -2.88 -0.91 -3.43
N PHE A 90 -2.86 0.19 -2.69
CA PHE A 90 -4.04 0.82 -2.14
C PHE A 90 -3.99 2.33 -2.30
N GLN A 91 -5.17 2.94 -2.26
CA GLN A 91 -5.40 4.37 -2.34
C GLN A 91 -6.34 4.79 -1.22
N THR A 92 -5.93 5.72 -0.37
CA THR A 92 -6.84 6.34 0.61
C THR A 92 -7.86 7.23 -0.12
N VAL A 93 -9.13 7.19 0.30
CA VAL A 93 -10.23 7.84 -0.44
C VAL A 93 -11.15 8.70 0.42
N ALA A 94 -11.12 8.54 1.75
CA ALA A 94 -11.85 9.39 2.68
C ALA A 94 -11.23 9.35 4.08
N ASP A 95 -11.53 10.38 4.87
CA ASP A 95 -11.19 10.43 6.29
C ASP A 95 -11.83 9.27 7.06
N GLY A 96 -11.09 8.71 8.00
CA GLY A 96 -11.56 7.59 8.81
C GLY A 96 -10.43 6.70 9.32
N GLN A 97 -10.79 5.54 9.86
CA GLN A 97 -9.82 4.56 10.33
C GLN A 97 -10.23 3.16 9.90
N THR A 98 -9.25 2.36 9.50
CA THR A 98 -9.46 0.97 9.11
C THR A 98 -8.20 0.15 9.38
N VAL A 99 -8.32 -1.18 9.35
CA VAL A 99 -7.19 -2.09 9.55
C VAL A 99 -7.06 -2.95 8.31
N LEU A 100 -5.88 -2.93 7.69
CA LEU A 100 -5.52 -3.91 6.67
C LEU A 100 -4.89 -5.11 7.38
N LYS A 101 -5.56 -6.25 7.34
CA LYS A 101 -5.08 -7.50 7.94
C LYS A 101 -4.90 -8.56 6.87
N PHE A 102 -3.69 -9.09 6.78
CA PHE A 102 -3.33 -10.16 5.87
C PHE A 102 -3.02 -11.42 6.66
N VAL A 103 -3.49 -12.56 6.18
CA VAL A 103 -3.24 -13.88 6.78
C VAL A 103 -2.55 -14.79 5.76
N TYR A 104 -1.44 -15.40 6.15
CA TYR A 104 -0.68 -16.29 5.27
C TYR A 104 -1.04 -17.74 5.58
N ARG A 105 -1.80 -18.37 4.67
CA ARG A 105 -2.36 -19.71 4.87
C ARG A 105 -2.50 -20.48 3.56
N ARG A 106 -2.78 -21.78 3.67
CA ARG A 106 -3.24 -22.61 2.56
C ARG A 106 -4.77 -22.56 2.52
N PRO A 107 -5.40 -21.94 1.50
CA PRO A 107 -6.85 -21.77 1.49
C PRO A 107 -7.65 -23.09 1.50
N PHE A 108 -7.02 -24.19 1.09
CA PHE A 108 -7.62 -25.53 1.06
C PHE A 108 -7.51 -26.30 2.39
N GLU A 109 -6.68 -25.85 3.33
CA GLU A 109 -6.58 -26.44 4.67
C GLU A 109 -7.60 -25.76 5.59
N LYS A 110 -8.65 -26.51 5.97
CA LYS A 110 -9.66 -26.03 6.91
C LYS A 110 -9.14 -26.14 8.34
N ASP A 111 -9.55 -25.20 9.18
CA ASP A 111 -9.30 -25.21 10.63
C ASP A 111 -7.81 -25.18 11.04
N VAL A 112 -6.92 -24.86 10.10
CA VAL A 112 -5.49 -24.63 10.36
C VAL A 112 -5.27 -23.13 10.53
N PRO A 113 -4.67 -22.67 11.66
CA PRO A 113 -4.37 -21.27 11.85
C PRO A 113 -3.35 -20.77 10.82
N PRO A 114 -3.40 -19.49 10.41
CA PRO A 114 -2.41 -18.92 9.52
C PRO A 114 -1.03 -18.96 10.17
N ILE A 115 0.00 -19.27 9.38
CA ILE A 115 1.38 -19.39 9.88
C ILE A 115 2.06 -18.03 10.03
N LYS A 116 1.53 -16.99 9.37
CA LYS A 116 1.94 -15.60 9.53
C LYS A 116 0.73 -14.68 9.41
N THR A 117 0.80 -13.55 10.10
CA THR A 117 -0.18 -12.46 9.99
C THR A 117 0.56 -11.14 9.84
N TYR A 118 -0.01 -10.24 9.06
CA TYR A 118 0.48 -8.88 8.88
C TYR A 118 -0.67 -7.91 9.06
N GLU A 119 -0.49 -6.87 9.88
CA GLU A 119 -1.53 -5.89 10.19
C GLU A 119 -0.97 -4.47 10.07
N LEU A 120 -1.75 -3.58 9.47
CA LEU A 120 -1.52 -2.14 9.45
C LEU A 120 -2.79 -1.42 9.90
N LYS A 121 -2.65 -0.52 10.86
CA LYS A 121 -3.71 0.42 11.21
C LYS A 121 -3.59 1.66 10.31
N ILE A 122 -4.63 1.94 9.54
CA ILE A 122 -4.71 3.10 8.67
C ILE A 122 -5.58 4.15 9.35
N VAL A 123 -5.03 5.36 9.47
CA VAL A 123 -5.74 6.54 9.98
C VAL A 123 -5.63 7.62 8.91
N VAL A 124 -6.75 7.96 8.30
CA VAL A 124 -6.85 9.00 7.27
C VAL A 124 -7.48 10.24 7.89
N GLY A 125 -6.81 11.37 7.79
CA GLY A 125 -7.33 12.65 8.27
C GLY A 125 -6.33 13.78 8.17
N THR A 126 -6.79 15.00 8.49
CA THR A 126 -6.06 16.26 8.27
C THR A 126 -4.70 16.35 9.00
N MET A 127 -4.40 15.46 9.95
CA MET A 127 -3.10 15.42 10.64
C MET A 127 -1.94 14.88 9.78
N GLY A 128 -2.21 14.18 8.67
CA GLY A 128 -1.17 13.64 7.77
C GLY A 128 -0.31 14.71 7.08
N GLN A 129 -0.83 15.94 6.94
CA GLN A 129 -0.15 17.06 6.27
C GLN A 129 0.76 17.90 7.19
N ILE A 130 0.72 17.71 8.51
CA ILE A 130 1.33 18.67 9.48
C ILE A 130 2.72 18.22 9.98
N LEU A 131 3.22 17.04 9.58
CA LEU A 131 4.51 16.52 10.04
C LEU A 131 5.69 16.80 9.11
N GLU A 132 5.51 17.58 8.03
CA GLU A 132 6.63 18.11 7.25
C GLU A 132 6.92 19.58 7.61
N HIS A 133 7.69 19.79 8.67
CA HIS A 133 8.42 21.05 8.91
C HIS A 133 9.78 20.78 9.56
#